data_AF-A0A7X7QTK1-F1
#
_entry.id   AF-A0A7X7QTK1-F1
#
_cell.length_a   1.000
_cell.length_b   1.000
_cell.length_c   1.000
_cell.angle_alpha   90.00
_cell.angle_beta   90.00
_cell.angle_gamma   90.00
#
_symmetry.space_group_name_H-M   'P 1'
#
loop_
_entity.id
_entity.type
_entity.pdbx_description
1 polymer ?
#
loop_
_entity_poly.entity_id
_entity_poly.type
_entity_poly.pdbx_seq_one_letter_code
_entity_poly.pdbx_strand_id
1 'polypeptide(L)'
;MKENQFLLFLKATGQTYLRCAAKATQGLRRNWTLIIAALAAYLLVILASKLLAPWGFAGGIMLGLISIMLLSMYFGWIVETVQGRRLSWQDFVRFEMGLFSDTLSVAFLLFIITWPFQI
;
A
#
# COMPACT_ATOMS: atom_id res chain seq x y z
N MET A 1 -27.15 32.00 -2.75
CA MET A 1 -27.34 30.75 -1.96
C MET A 1 -26.30 29.64 -2.24
N LYS A 2 -25.65 29.58 -3.42
CA LYS A 2 -24.64 28.54 -3.76
C LYS A 2 -23.28 28.70 -3.05
N GLU A 3 -22.88 29.93 -2.70
CA GLU A 3 -21.56 30.24 -2.15
C GLU A 3 -21.34 29.71 -0.72
N ASN A 4 -22.36 29.78 0.14
CA ASN A 4 -22.30 29.21 1.49
C ASN A 4 -22.18 27.67 1.51
N GLN A 5 -22.78 26.98 0.53
CA GLN A 5 -22.69 25.53 0.40
C GLN A 5 -21.28 25.09 -0.02
N PHE A 6 -20.64 25.84 -0.92
CA PHE A 6 -19.26 25.57 -1.35
C PHE A 6 -18.24 25.77 -0.21
N LEU A 7 -18.37 26.84 0.57
CA LEU A 7 -17.52 27.08 1.73
C LEU A 7 -17.71 26.01 2.83
N LEU A 8 -18.94 25.55 3.04
CA LEU A 8 -19.23 24.41 3.92
C LEU A 8 -18.57 23.12 3.43
N PHE A 9 -18.62 22.85 2.12
CA PHE A 9 -17.98 21.68 1.51
C PHE A 9 -16.46 21.71 1.66
N LEU A 10 -15.82 22.85 1.38
CA LEU A 10 -14.37 23.02 1.57
C LEU A 10 -13.96 22.85 3.04
N LYS A 11 -14.73 23.43 3.97
CA LYS A 11 -14.47 23.29 5.40
C LYS A 11 -14.63 21.85 5.87
N ALA A 12 -15.68 21.16 5.44
CA ALA A 12 -15.90 19.74 5.75
C ALA A 12 -14.79 18.86 5.17
N THR A 13 -14.35 19.14 3.94
CA THR A 13 -13.24 18.45 3.29
C THR A 13 -11.95 18.64 4.08
N GLY A 14 -11.58 19.89 4.39
CA GLY A 14 -10.38 20.21 5.17
C GLY A 14 -10.39 19.57 6.57
N GLN A 15 -11.52 19.60 7.27
CA GLN A 15 -11.67 18.92 8.56
C GLN A 15 -11.52 17.41 8.45
N THR A 16 -12.00 16.80 7.36
CA THR A 16 -11.86 15.36 7.12
C THR A 16 -10.39 15.01 6.90
N TYR A 17 -9.66 15.78 6.08
CA TYR A 17 -8.21 15.57 5.89
C TYR A 17 -7.42 15.68 7.20
N LEU A 18 -7.71 16.70 8.02
CA LEU A 18 -7.05 16.87 9.32
C LEU A 18 -7.32 15.69 10.27
N ARG A 19 -8.56 15.20 10.32
CA ARG A 19 -8.92 14.03 11.13
C ARG A 19 -8.23 12.76 10.63
N CYS A 20 -8.15 12.56 9.31
CA CYS A 20 -7.43 11.44 8.72
C CYS A 20 -5.92 11.51 9.03
N ALA A 21 -5.31 12.69 8.90
CA ALA A 21 -3.91 12.90 9.22
C ALA A 21 -3.60 12.65 10.71
N ALA A 22 -4.47 13.12 11.61
CA ALA A 22 -4.35 12.86 13.04
C ALA A 22 -4.46 11.36 13.37
N LYS A 23 -5.41 10.64 12.75
CA LYS A 23 -5.51 9.18 12.92
C LYS A 23 -4.31 8.43 12.34
N ALA A 24 -3.81 8.85 11.18
CA ALA A 24 -2.65 8.24 10.54
C ALA A 24 -1.38 8.42 11.40
N THR A 25 -1.15 9.63 11.91
CA THR A 25 -0.01 9.92 12.80
C THR A 25 -0.12 9.20 14.14
N GLN A 26 -1.32 9.11 14.73
CA GLN A 26 -1.55 8.32 15.94
C GLN A 26 -1.29 6.82 15.71
N GLY A 27 -1.79 6.27 14.60
CA GLY A 27 -1.56 4.88 14.21
C GLY A 27 -0.08 4.58 13.98
N LEU A 28 0.62 5.46 13.26
CA LEU A 28 2.05 5.35 13.00
C LEU A 28 2.88 5.43 14.30
N ARG A 29 2.54 6.34 15.21
CA ARG A 29 3.22 6.46 16.51
C ARG A 29 3.04 5.21 17.36
N ARG A 30 1.87 4.57 17.29
CA ARG A 30 1.57 3.32 18.01
C ARG A 30 2.29 2.12 17.40
N ASN A 31 2.41 2.08 16.07
CA ASN A 31 3.03 1.01 15.30
C ASN A 31 4.28 1.51 14.57
N TRP A 32 5.24 2.07 15.31
CA TRP A 32 6.50 2.59 14.74
C TRP A 32 7.29 1.51 13.98
N THR A 33 7.11 0.23 14.35
CA THR A 33 7.66 -0.95 13.67
C THR A 33 7.21 -1.07 12.22
N LEU A 34 6.09 -0.44 11.83
CA LEU A 34 5.60 -0.38 10.45
C LEU A 34 6.62 0.31 9.54
N ILE A 35 7.34 1.33 10.02
CA ILE A 35 8.40 2.00 9.25
C ILE A 35 9.53 1.03 8.92
N ILE A 36 9.96 0.24 9.91
CA ILE A 36 11.02 -0.76 9.73
C ILE A 36 10.54 -1.85 8.76
N ALA A 37 9.32 -2.35 8.94
CA ALA A 37 8.77 -3.38 8.07
C ALA A 37 8.60 -2.91 6.63
N ALA A 38 8.13 -1.68 6.42
CA ALA A 38 8.04 -1.06 5.09
C ALA A 38 9.41 -0.89 4.45
N LEU A 39 10.41 -0.44 5.21
CA LEU A 39 11.79 -0.33 4.74
C LEU A 39 12.38 -1.70 4.37
N ALA A 40 12.13 -2.72 5.20
CA ALA A 40 12.56 -4.09 4.93
C ALA A 40 11.91 -4.65 3.65
N ALA A 41 10.61 -4.42 3.46
CA ALA A 41 9.90 -4.80 2.22
C ALA A 41 10.51 -4.11 0.99
N TYR A 42 10.83 -2.82 1.07
CA TYR A 42 11.50 -2.10 -0.01
C TYR A 42 12.88 -2.68 -0.34
N LEU A 43 13.69 -2.98 0.66
CA LEU A 43 15.00 -3.61 0.47
C LEU A 43 14.88 -5.02 -0.14
N LEU A 44 13.85 -5.78 0.24
CA LEU A 44 13.57 -7.09 -0.36
C LEU A 44 13.25 -6.98 -1.84
N VAL A 45 12.47 -5.97 -2.27
CA VAL A 45 12.20 -5.72 -3.70
C VAL A 45 13.48 -5.37 -4.45
N ILE A 46 14.35 -4.52 -3.89
CA ILE A 46 15.64 -4.19 -4.52
C ILE A 46 16.53 -5.42 -4.65
N LEU A 47 16.58 -6.25 -3.61
CA LEU A 47 17.38 -7.47 -3.64
C LEU A 47 16.84 -8.45 -4.68
N ALA A 48 15.52 -8.65 -4.70
CA ALA A 48 14.84 -9.48 -5.67
C ALA A 48 15.06 -8.97 -7.10
N SER A 49 15.02 -7.65 -7.33
CA SER A 49 15.22 -7.09 -8.67
C SER A 49 16.64 -7.34 -9.17
N LYS A 50 17.66 -7.22 -8.32
CA LYS A 50 19.05 -7.55 -8.68
C LYS A 50 19.25 -9.03 -8.98
N LEU A 51 18.60 -9.91 -8.21
CA LEU A 51 18.71 -11.37 -8.37
C LEU A 51 17.94 -11.89 -9.60
N LEU A 52 16.80 -11.27 -9.92
CA LEU A 52 15.91 -11.67 -11.01
C LEU A 52 16.20 -10.93 -12.32
N ALA A 53 16.97 -9.84 -12.31
CA ALA A 53 17.40 -9.13 -13.51
C ALA A 53 17.96 -10.04 -14.62
N PRO A 54 18.83 -11.04 -14.35
CA PRO A 54 19.38 -11.89 -15.41
C PRO A 54 18.35 -12.83 -16.06
N TRP A 55 17.15 -12.97 -15.48
CA TRP A 55 16.10 -13.87 -15.98
C TRP A 55 15.19 -13.22 -17.03
N GLY A 56 15.48 -11.96 -17.41
CA GLY A 56 14.73 -11.23 -18.43
C GLY A 56 13.22 -11.16 -18.12
N PHE A 57 12.40 -11.56 -19.08
CA PHE A 57 10.93 -11.50 -18.97
C PHE A 57 10.38 -12.31 -17.79
N ALA A 58 10.88 -13.53 -17.58
CA ALA A 58 10.45 -14.39 -16.46
C ALA A 58 10.79 -13.75 -15.11
N GLY A 59 11.97 -13.11 -15.02
CA GLY A 59 12.38 -12.34 -13.86
C GLY A 59 11.46 -11.14 -13.58
N GLY A 60 11.03 -10.46 -14.64
CA GLY A 60 10.06 -9.36 -14.55
C GLY A 60 8.70 -9.78 -13.98
N ILE A 61 8.15 -10.91 -14.45
CA ILE A 61 6.89 -11.46 -13.91
C ILE A 61 7.04 -11.83 -12.44
N MET A 62 8.11 -12.56 -12.08
CA MET A 62 8.38 -12.94 -10.69
C MET A 62 8.54 -11.72 -9.78
N LEU A 63 9.28 -10.70 -10.23
CA LEU A 63 9.45 -9.46 -9.49
C LEU A 63 8.10 -8.73 -9.29
N GLY A 64 7.24 -8.73 -10.31
CA GLY A 64 5.88 -8.20 -10.24
C GLY A 64 5.06 -8.91 -9.16
N LEU A 65 5.07 -10.24 -9.15
CA LEU A 65 4.37 -11.04 -8.13
C LEU A 65 4.88 -10.78 -6.71
N ILE A 66 6.21 -10.73 -6.52
CA ILE A 66 6.82 -10.40 -5.21
C ILE A 66 6.40 -9.00 -4.76
N SER A 67 6.40 -8.04 -5.67
CA SER A 67 6.00 -6.66 -5.37
C SER A 67 4.53 -6.57 -4.96
N ILE A 68 3.64 -7.27 -5.67
CA ILE A 68 2.21 -7.35 -5.34
C ILE A 68 1.99 -8.05 -4.00
N MET A 69 2.74 -9.12 -3.73
CA MET A 69 2.70 -9.82 -2.45
C MET A 69 3.06 -8.87 -1.30
N LEU A 70 4.19 -8.19 -1.37
CA LEU A 70 4.64 -7.25 -0.35
C LEU A 70 3.68 -6.05 -0.20
N LEU A 71 3.13 -5.56 -1.31
CA LEU A 71 2.16 -4.47 -1.30
C LEU A 71 0.85 -4.89 -0.62
N SER A 72 0.37 -6.11 -0.86
CA SER A 72 -0.83 -6.65 -0.20
C SER A 72 -0.65 -6.78 1.31
N MET A 73 0.54 -7.22 1.75
CA MET A 73 0.89 -7.27 3.18
C MET A 73 0.94 -5.87 3.79
N TYR A 74 1.51 -4.90 3.08
CA TYR A 74 1.56 -3.50 3.50
C TYR A 74 0.15 -2.92 3.68
N PHE A 75 -0.79 -3.20 2.77
CA PHE A 75 -2.18 -2.80 2.93
C PHE A 75 -2.82 -3.44 4.17
N GLY A 76 -2.55 -4.72 4.44
CA GLY A 76 -2.97 -5.38 5.68
C GLY A 76 -2.49 -4.63 6.92
N TRP A 77 -1.21 -4.25 6.98
CA TRP A 77 -0.65 -3.49 8.11
C TRP A 77 -1.31 -2.12 8.29
N ILE A 78 -1.65 -1.43 7.20
CA ILE A 78 -2.37 -0.16 7.24
C ILE A 78 -3.77 -0.37 7.81
N VAL A 79 -4.53 -1.35 7.32
CA VAL A 79 -5.89 -1.63 7.77
C VAL A 79 -5.92 -1.88 9.27
N GLU A 80 -5.02 -2.75 9.75
CA GLU A 80 -4.85 -3.07 11.16
C GLU A 80 -4.48 -1.84 12.01
N THR A 81 -3.58 -1.01 11.49
CA THR A 81 -3.14 0.23 12.16
C THR A 81 -4.26 1.27 12.24
N VAL A 82 -5.06 1.43 11.19
CA VAL A 82 -6.20 2.36 11.14
C VAL A 82 -7.34 1.89 12.06
N GLN A 83 -7.51 0.58 12.22
CA GLN A 83 -8.43 -0.01 13.20
C GLN A 83 -7.95 0.15 14.66
N GLY A 84 -6.73 0.68 14.86
CA GLY A 84 -6.18 0.92 16.19
C GLY A 84 -5.60 -0.32 16.87
N ARG A 85 -5.38 -1.42 16.12
CA ARG A 85 -4.66 -2.59 16.62
C ARG A 85 -3.16 -2.33 16.65
N ARG A 86 -2.48 -2.94 17.62
CA ARG A 86 -1.01 -2.92 17.71
C ARG A 86 -0.49 -4.13 16.95
N LEU A 87 0.38 -3.91 15.97
CA LEU A 87 0.95 -4.99 15.16
C LEU A 87 1.94 -5.81 15.96
N SER A 88 1.77 -7.13 15.93
CA SER A 88 2.71 -8.11 16.44
C SER A 88 3.65 -8.60 15.34
N TRP A 89 4.72 -9.32 15.71
CA TRP A 89 5.63 -9.93 14.74
C TRP A 89 4.94 -10.89 13.77
N GLN A 90 3.88 -11.57 14.21
CA GLN A 90 3.13 -12.51 13.36
C GLN A 90 2.35 -11.78 12.27
N ASP A 91 1.86 -10.56 12.56
CA ASP A 91 1.11 -9.75 11.60
C ASP A 91 2.00 -9.24 10.45
N PHE A 92 3.31 -9.10 10.68
CA PHE A 92 4.27 -8.72 9.64
C PHE A 92 4.57 -9.83 8.64
N VAL A 93 4.28 -11.09 8.97
CA VAL A 93 4.50 -12.24 8.06
C VAL A 93 3.18 -12.86 7.61
N ARG A 94 2.06 -12.38 8.14
CA ARG A 94 0.73 -12.86 7.79
C ARG A 94 0.42 -12.50 6.35
N PHE A 95 0.18 -13.52 5.55
CA PHE A 95 -0.25 -13.38 4.17
C PHE A 95 -1.75 -13.61 4.07
N GLU A 96 -2.46 -12.66 3.45
CA GLU A 96 -3.90 -12.75 3.22
C GLU A 96 -4.17 -12.90 1.73
N MET A 97 -4.61 -14.10 1.35
CA MET A 97 -4.85 -14.45 -0.06
C MET A 97 -5.92 -13.56 -0.71
N GLY A 98 -6.92 -13.11 0.06
CA GLY A 98 -7.95 -12.19 -0.43
C GLY A 98 -7.36 -10.84 -0.86
N LEU A 99 -6.64 -10.17 0.05
CA LEU A 99 -5.97 -8.90 -0.25
C LEU A 99 -4.94 -9.03 -1.38
N PHE A 100 -4.24 -10.15 -1.45
CA PHE A 100 -3.33 -10.43 -2.56
C PHE A 100 -4.07 -10.52 -3.90
N SER A 101 -5.16 -11.29 -3.97
CA SER A 101 -5.98 -11.42 -5.18
C SER A 101 -6.59 -10.09 -5.61
N ASP A 102 -7.06 -9.28 -4.66
CA ASP A 102 -7.60 -7.95 -4.94
C ASP A 102 -6.50 -7.02 -5.49
N THR A 103 -5.34 -6.99 -4.82
CA THR A 103 -4.19 -6.16 -5.25
C THR A 103 -3.68 -6.60 -6.62
N LEU A 104 -3.59 -7.91 -6.86
CA LEU A 104 -3.22 -8.49 -8.15
C LEU A 104 -4.20 -8.08 -9.25
N SER A 105 -5.50 -8.15 -8.98
CA SER A 105 -6.55 -7.76 -9.92
C SER A 105 -6.46 -6.28 -10.29
N VAL A 106 -6.27 -5.40 -9.30
CA VAL A 106 -6.05 -3.96 -9.55
C VAL A 106 -4.76 -3.72 -10.32
N ALA A 107 -3.67 -4.39 -9.97
CA ALA A 107 -2.40 -4.28 -10.69
C ALA A 107 -2.53 -4.71 -12.16
N PHE A 108 -3.27 -5.78 -12.44
CA PHE A 108 -3.58 -6.21 -13.80
C PHE A 108 -4.45 -5.21 -14.56
N LEU A 109 -5.48 -4.65 -13.91
CA LEU A 109 -6.30 -3.61 -14.52
C LEU A 109 -5.47 -2.37 -14.88
N LEU A 110 -4.62 -1.92 -13.95
CA LEU A 110 -3.71 -0.81 -14.20
C LEU A 110 -2.76 -1.14 -15.35
N PHE A 111 -2.18 -2.34 -15.37
CA PHE A 111 -1.32 -2.79 -16.45
C PHE A 111 -2.01 -2.73 -17.82
N ILE A 112 -3.24 -3.23 -17.94
CA ILE A 112 -4.04 -3.18 -19.19
C ILE A 112 -4.31 -1.73 -19.60
N ILE A 113 -4.65 -0.86 -18.64
CA ILE A 113 -4.94 0.55 -18.91
C ILE A 113 -3.68 1.33 -19.31
N THR A 114 -2.53 1.05 -18.69
CA THR A 114 -1.28 1.77 -18.95
C THR A 114 -0.53 1.27 -20.17
N TRP A 115 -0.66 -0.01 -20.53
CA TRP A 115 -0.02 -0.63 -21.68
C TRP A 115 -0.15 0.16 -23.00
N PRO A 116 -1.34 0.66 -23.41
CA PRO A 116 -1.48 1.40 -24.66
C PRO A 116 -0.77 2.77 -24.67
N PHE A 117 -0.35 3.29 -23.51
CA PHE A 117 0.38 4.56 -23.41
C PHE A 117 1.90 4.38 -23.26
N GLN A 118 2.39 3.14 -23.28
CA GLN A 118 3.82 2.80 -23.17
C GLN A 118 4.45 2.38 -24.52
N ILE A 119 3.68 2.47 -25.62
CA ILE A 119 4.11 2.24 -27.01
C ILE A 119 4.28 3.61 -27.68
#